data_AF-A0A8J4XR95-F1
#
_entry.id   AF-A0A8J4XR95-F1
#
_cell.length_a   1.000
_cell.length_b   1.000
_cell.length_c   1.000
_cell.angle_alpha   90.00
_cell.angle_beta   90.00
_cell.angle_gamma   90.00
#
_symmetry.space_group_name_H-M   'P 1'
#
loop_
_entity.id
_entity.type
_entity.pdbx_description
1 polymer ?
#
loop_
_entity_poly.entity_id
_entity_poly.type
_entity_poly.pdbx_seq_one_letter_code
_entity_poly.pdbx_strand_id
1 'polypeptide(L)'
;MERCRSIWKNRAHDGELPYICNFMSSIGKMFGDAGLRDVAVESGVIAEGSINRVLEGKQYNRAVRLHKLMYEALMRIIWKGFRVWIESNHPDKGPQIRSTDLKIRSIKEDVATRLSLLLSMMIHVYEL
;
A
#
# COMPACT_ATOMS: atom_id res chain seq x y z
N MET A 1 -2.00 6.54 -24.17
CA MET A 1 -1.14 7.14 -23.11
C MET A 1 -1.16 8.68 -23.08
N GLU A 2 -1.53 9.38 -24.17
CA GLU A 2 -1.57 10.86 -24.21
C GLU A 2 -2.70 11.48 -23.37
N ARG A 3 -3.82 10.78 -23.21
CA ARG A 3 -4.97 11.22 -22.39
C ARG A 3 -4.64 11.37 -20.90
N CYS A 4 -3.73 10.56 -20.36
CA CYS A 4 -3.23 10.77 -19.00
C CYS A 4 -2.32 12.00 -18.95
N ARG A 5 -1.44 12.19 -19.94
CA ARG A 5 -0.50 13.33 -19.97
C ARG A 5 -1.23 14.69 -20.02
N SER A 6 -2.36 14.78 -20.72
CA SER A 6 -3.20 15.99 -20.73
C SER A 6 -3.94 16.22 -19.41
N ILE A 7 -4.45 15.17 -18.76
CA ILE A 7 -5.04 15.26 -17.41
C ILE A 7 -3.98 15.73 -16.39
N TRP A 8 -2.74 15.26 -16.52
CA TRP A 8 -1.60 15.67 -15.69
C TRP A 8 -1.19 17.13 -15.90
N LYS A 9 -1.15 17.62 -17.16
CA LYS A 9 -0.86 19.02 -17.47
C LYS A 9 -1.95 19.97 -16.94
N ASN A 10 -3.21 19.56 -17.04
CA ASN A 10 -4.34 20.39 -16.61
C ASN A 10 -4.53 20.40 -15.09
N ARG A 11 -4.21 19.29 -14.38
CA ARG A 11 -4.35 19.20 -12.92
C ARG A 11 -3.15 19.79 -12.14
N ALA A 12 -2.06 20.13 -12.82
CA ALA A 12 -0.94 20.86 -12.21
C ALA A 12 -1.25 22.35 -12.00
N HIS A 13 -2.30 22.88 -12.63
CA HIS A 13 -2.76 24.26 -12.46
C HIS A 13 -3.52 24.47 -11.14
N ASP A 14 -4.08 23.41 -10.56
CA ASP A 14 -4.77 23.40 -9.27
C ASP A 14 -3.76 22.91 -8.22
N GLY A 15 -3.21 23.80 -7.40
CA GLY A 15 -1.97 23.59 -6.63
C GLY A 15 -1.90 22.43 -5.61
N GLU A 16 -2.84 21.47 -5.57
CA GLU A 16 -2.89 20.37 -4.60
C GLU A 16 -2.00 19.16 -4.93
N LEU A 17 -1.87 18.80 -6.22
CA LEU A 17 -1.01 17.68 -6.63
C LEU A 17 0.49 17.87 -6.34
N PRO A 18 1.08 19.07 -6.47
CA PRO A 18 2.48 19.32 -6.14
C PRO A 18 2.81 19.00 -4.67
N TYR A 19 1.93 19.29 -3.71
CA TYR A 19 2.23 19.04 -2.29
C TYR A 19 2.35 17.56 -1.96
N ILE A 20 1.47 16.71 -2.49
CA ILE A 20 1.53 15.26 -2.26
C ILE A 20 2.77 14.66 -2.94
N CYS A 21 3.09 15.09 -4.17
CA CYS A 21 4.31 14.67 -4.86
C CYS A 21 5.57 15.11 -4.11
N ASN A 22 5.60 16.34 -3.60
CA ASN A 22 6.70 16.86 -2.79
C ASN A 22 6.84 16.09 -1.48
N PHE A 23 5.73 15.78 -0.81
CA PHE A 23 5.73 14.96 0.40
C PHE A 23 6.29 13.56 0.14
N MET A 24 5.84 12.89 -0.93
CA MET A 24 6.39 11.60 -1.35
C MET A 24 7.89 11.69 -1.70
N SER A 25 8.30 12.80 -2.33
CA SER A 25 9.72 13.08 -2.62
C SER A 25 10.55 13.21 -1.35
N SER A 26 10.02 13.89 -0.33
CA SER A 26 10.67 14.01 0.98
C SER A 26 10.83 12.65 1.66
N ILE A 27 9.81 11.79 1.65
CA ILE A 27 9.92 10.41 2.15
C ILE A 27 11.00 9.65 1.37
N GLY A 28 11.01 9.76 0.04
CA GLY A 28 12.01 9.13 -0.81
C GLY A 28 13.44 9.58 -0.51
N LYS A 29 13.65 10.86 -0.19
CA LYS A 29 14.97 11.39 0.23
C LYS A 29 15.37 10.93 1.62
N MET A 30 14.43 10.84 2.56
CA MET A 30 14.71 10.43 3.93
C MET A 30 15.03 8.94 4.04
N PHE A 31 14.28 8.11 3.32
CA PHE A 31 14.32 6.66 3.51
C PHE A 31 14.83 5.88 2.31
N GLY A 32 15.12 6.56 1.19
CA GLY A 32 15.61 5.94 -0.04
C GLY A 32 16.83 5.04 0.21
N ASP A 33 17.82 5.58 0.92
CA ASP A 33 19.05 4.87 1.28
C ASP A 33 18.93 4.10 2.61
N ALA A 34 17.79 4.23 3.31
CA ALA A 34 17.46 3.44 4.50
C ALA A 34 16.74 2.12 4.16
N GLY A 35 16.88 1.65 2.91
CA GLY A 35 16.29 0.40 2.43
C GLY A 35 14.92 0.52 1.75
N LEU A 36 14.31 1.72 1.67
CA LEU A 36 13.06 1.89 0.91
C LEU A 36 13.25 1.57 -0.58
N ARG A 37 14.40 1.96 -1.15
CA ARG A 37 14.78 1.62 -2.52
C ARG A 37 14.85 0.11 -2.71
N ASP A 38 15.59 -0.56 -1.84
CA ASP A 38 15.89 -1.98 -1.96
C ASP A 38 14.60 -2.79 -1.81
N VAL A 39 13.80 -2.52 -0.77
CA VAL A 39 12.50 -3.17 -0.57
C VAL A 39 11.58 -2.95 -1.77
N ALA A 40 11.54 -1.74 -2.36
CA ALA A 40 10.69 -1.46 -3.51
C ALA A 40 11.09 -2.24 -4.77
N VAL A 41 12.39 -2.48 -4.97
CA VAL A 41 12.94 -3.21 -6.12
C VAL A 41 12.86 -4.71 -5.90
N GLU A 42 13.33 -5.21 -4.76
CA GLU A 42 13.37 -6.63 -4.41
C GLU A 42 11.96 -7.24 -4.28
N SER A 43 10.98 -6.46 -3.80
CA SER A 43 9.58 -6.90 -3.76
C SER A 43 8.89 -6.92 -5.13
N GLY A 44 9.55 -6.44 -6.19
CA GLY A 44 8.98 -6.35 -7.54
C GLY A 44 7.88 -5.30 -7.69
N VAL A 45 7.64 -4.47 -6.67
CA VAL A 45 6.62 -3.40 -6.74
C VAL A 45 7.04 -2.34 -7.76
N ILE A 46 8.33 -2.00 -7.79
CA ILE A 46 8.93 -1.01 -8.69
C ILE A 46 10.10 -1.66 -9.43
N ALA A 47 10.16 -1.48 -10.75
CA ALA A 47 11.32 -1.90 -11.53
C ALA A 47 12.53 -1.00 -11.25
N GLU A 48 13.72 -1.56 -11.17
CA GLU A 48 14.96 -0.86 -10.83
C GLU A 48 15.19 0.40 -11.68
N GLY A 49 15.03 0.32 -13.01
CA GLY A 49 15.21 1.47 -13.90
C GLY A 49 14.20 2.63 -13.71
N SER A 50 13.21 2.45 -12.84
CA SER A 50 12.17 3.46 -12.57
C SER A 50 12.14 3.97 -11.14
N ILE A 51 12.91 3.38 -10.21
CA ILE A 51 12.83 3.69 -8.78
C ILE A 51 13.17 5.15 -8.48
N ASN A 52 14.17 5.73 -9.15
CA ASN A 52 14.58 7.12 -8.93
C ASN A 52 13.43 8.10 -9.21
N ARG A 53 12.70 7.89 -10.31
CA ARG A 53 11.56 8.76 -10.67
C ARG A 53 10.39 8.61 -9.69
N VAL A 54 10.24 7.44 -9.07
CA VAL A 54 9.21 7.18 -8.05
C VAL A 54 9.59 7.86 -6.74
N LEU A 55 10.83 7.68 -6.28
CA LEU A 55 11.34 8.28 -5.05
C LEU A 55 11.46 9.81 -5.14
N GLU A 56 11.65 10.36 -6.33
CA GLU A 56 11.62 11.81 -6.57
C GLU A 56 10.20 12.39 -6.62
N GLY A 57 9.15 11.56 -6.53
CA GLY A 57 7.75 12.01 -6.61
C GLY A 57 7.27 12.35 -8.02
N LYS A 58 8.04 12.01 -9.07
CA LYS A 58 7.71 12.32 -10.48
C LYS A 58 6.71 11.34 -11.10
N GLN A 59 6.42 10.22 -10.43
CA GLN A 59 5.46 9.21 -10.85
C GLN A 59 4.39 8.98 -9.78
N TYR A 60 3.45 9.92 -9.63
CA TYR A 60 2.44 9.92 -8.57
C TYR A 60 1.71 8.57 -8.39
N ASN A 61 1.04 8.04 -9.42
CA ASN A 61 0.25 6.80 -9.27
C ASN A 61 1.10 5.64 -8.74
N ARG A 62 2.35 5.57 -9.20
CA ARG A 62 3.30 4.53 -8.84
C ARG A 62 3.87 4.76 -7.44
N ALA A 63 4.21 6.00 -7.10
CA ALA A 63 4.64 6.41 -5.77
C ALA A 63 3.55 6.15 -4.73
N VAL A 64 2.30 6.53 -5.00
CA VAL A 64 1.15 6.25 -4.13
C VAL A 64 0.97 4.74 -3.92
N ARG A 65 1.07 3.94 -4.98
CA ARG A 65 0.99 2.47 -4.86
C ARG A 65 2.10 1.93 -3.95
N LEU A 66 3.35 2.35 -4.15
CA LEU A 66 4.47 1.95 -3.30
C LEU A 66 4.20 2.31 -1.83
N HIS A 67 3.85 3.57 -1.56
CA HIS A 67 3.65 4.04 -0.18
C HIS A 67 2.47 3.34 0.52
N LYS A 68 1.39 3.01 -0.20
CA LYS A 68 0.27 2.22 0.35
C LYS A 68 0.72 0.81 0.77
N LEU A 69 1.47 0.13 -0.09
CA LEU A 69 2.00 -1.21 0.20
C LEU A 69 3.01 -1.18 1.35
N MET A 70 3.89 -0.18 1.37
CA MET A 70 4.85 0.02 2.45
C MET A 70 4.15 0.29 3.79
N TYR A 71 3.15 1.17 3.81
CA TYR A 71 2.34 1.42 5.00
C TYR A 71 1.70 0.14 5.52
N GLU A 72 1.09 -0.66 4.64
CA GLU A 72 0.45 -1.91 5.03
C GLU A 72 1.47 -2.92 5.60
N ALA A 73 2.62 -3.05 4.95
CA ALA A 73 3.70 -3.94 5.41
C ALA A 73 4.22 -3.54 6.80
N LEU A 74 4.50 -2.25 7.01
CA LEU A 74 4.95 -1.72 8.29
C LEU A 74 3.89 -1.89 9.38
N MET A 75 2.61 -1.61 9.07
CA MET A 75 1.52 -1.80 10.03
C MET A 75 1.35 -3.26 10.44
N ARG A 76 1.54 -4.21 9.52
CA ARG A 76 1.54 -5.64 9.85
C ARG A 76 2.68 -6.02 10.80
N ILE A 77 3.86 -5.42 10.66
CA ILE A 77 5.00 -5.65 11.55
C ILE A 77 4.72 -5.03 12.93
N ILE A 78 4.32 -3.76 12.96
CA ILE A 78 3.98 -3.04 14.19
C ILE A 78 2.89 -3.78 14.96
N TRP A 79 1.83 -4.24 14.28
CA TRP A 79 0.74 -5.00 14.89
C TRP A 79 1.22 -6.28 15.58
N LYS A 80 2.16 -7.02 14.96
CA LYS A 80 2.73 -8.22 15.58
C LYS A 80 3.41 -7.90 16.91
N GLY A 81 4.23 -6.85 16.95
CA GLY A 81 4.90 -6.41 18.19
C GLY A 81 3.92 -5.87 19.23
N PHE A 82 2.95 -5.07 18.78
CA PHE A 82 1.92 -4.49 19.64
C PHE A 82 1.11 -5.55 20.38
N ARG A 83 0.77 -6.68 19.73
CA ARG A 83 0.04 -7.77 20.40
C ARG A 83 0.82 -8.37 21.57
N VAL A 84 2.11 -8.66 21.36
CA VAL A 84 2.99 -9.19 22.41
C VAL A 84 3.11 -8.18 23.56
N TRP A 85 3.27 -6.91 23.22
CA TRP A 85 3.36 -5.84 24.20
C TRP A 85 2.07 -5.70 25.03
N ILE A 86 0.88 -5.70 24.40
CA ILE A 86 -0.39 -5.63 25.15
C ILE A 86 -0.56 -6.84 26.06
N GLU A 87 -0.33 -8.06 25.58
CA GLU A 87 -0.53 -9.26 26.39
C GLU A 87 0.37 -9.26 27.64
N SER A 88 1.54 -8.63 27.54
CA SER A 88 2.49 -8.50 28.66
C SER A 88 2.14 -7.35 29.62
N ASN A 89 1.69 -6.19 29.10
CA ASN A 89 1.53 -4.96 29.90
C ASN A 89 0.08 -4.69 30.34
N HIS A 90 -0.89 -5.20 29.60
CA HIS A 90 -2.33 -5.00 29.81
C HIS A 90 -3.09 -6.30 29.52
N PRO A 91 -2.90 -7.34 30.35
CA PRO A 91 -3.50 -8.66 30.11
C PRO A 91 -5.03 -8.62 30.11
N ASP A 92 -5.63 -7.66 30.82
CA ASP A 92 -7.07 -7.37 30.84
C ASP A 92 -7.64 -6.97 29.48
N LYS A 93 -6.79 -6.44 28.59
CA LYS A 93 -7.14 -5.97 27.24
C LYS A 93 -6.85 -6.99 26.13
N GLY A 94 -6.10 -8.05 26.45
CA GLY A 94 -5.74 -9.11 25.50
C GLY A 94 -6.95 -9.79 24.83
N PRO A 95 -8.00 -10.18 25.58
CA PRO A 95 -9.19 -10.82 25.02
C PRO A 95 -9.91 -9.95 23.96
N GLN A 96 -10.00 -8.64 24.19
CA GLN A 96 -10.66 -7.69 23.31
C GLN A 96 -9.90 -7.57 22.00
N ILE A 97 -8.56 -7.45 22.05
CA ILE A 97 -7.72 -7.43 20.84
C ILE A 97 -7.86 -8.72 20.05
N ARG A 98 -7.83 -9.87 20.74
CA ARG A 98 -7.99 -11.18 20.09
C ARG A 98 -9.35 -11.31 19.41
N SER A 99 -10.41 -10.83 20.06
CA SER A 99 -11.76 -10.83 19.47
C SER A 99 -11.84 -9.97 18.20
N THR A 100 -11.18 -8.81 18.19
CA THR A 100 -11.11 -7.92 17.03
C THR A 100 -10.29 -8.55 15.90
N ASP A 101 -9.15 -9.17 16.21
CA ASP A 101 -8.32 -9.90 15.25
C ASP A 101 -9.11 -11.01 14.54
N LEU A 102 -9.92 -11.76 15.29
CA LEU A 102 -10.78 -12.80 14.74
C LEU A 102 -11.84 -12.23 13.79
N LYS A 103 -12.50 -11.13 14.17
CA LYS A 103 -13.47 -10.44 13.30
C LYS A 103 -12.82 -9.95 12.01
N ILE A 104 -11.64 -9.33 12.11
CA ILE A 104 -10.89 -8.85 10.94
C ILE A 104 -10.51 -10.01 10.02
N ARG A 105 -10.06 -11.14 10.58
CA ARG A 105 -9.75 -12.36 9.79
C ARG A 105 -10.97 -12.88 9.05
N SER A 106 -12.10 -13.01 9.73
CA SER A 106 -13.35 -13.46 9.13
C SER A 106 -13.78 -12.54 7.97
N ILE A 107 -13.70 -11.21 8.14
CA ILE A 107 -14.00 -10.27 7.06
C ILE A 107 -13.06 -10.45 5.87
N LYS A 108 -11.75 -10.62 6.15
CA LYS A 108 -10.76 -10.82 5.09
C LYS A 108 -11.05 -12.10 4.29
N GLU A 109 -11.41 -13.18 4.96
CA GLU A 109 -11.77 -14.47 4.34
C GLU A 109 -13.05 -14.36 3.52
N ASP A 110 -14.07 -13.66 4.01
CA ASP A 110 -15.30 -13.41 3.25
C ASP A 110 -15.02 -12.60 1.97
N VAL A 111 -14.25 -11.51 2.07
CA VAL A 111 -13.86 -10.70 0.89
C VAL A 111 -13.06 -11.54 -0.11
N ALA A 112 -12.11 -12.35 0.36
CA ALA A 112 -11.32 -13.22 -0.52
C ALA A 112 -12.20 -14.24 -1.25
N THR A 113 -13.14 -14.86 -0.53
CA THR A 113 -14.08 -15.84 -1.08
C THR A 113 -15.00 -15.21 -2.13
N ARG A 114 -15.54 -14.01 -1.85
CA ARG A 114 -16.38 -13.28 -2.81
C ARG A 114 -15.61 -12.89 -4.07
N LEU A 115 -14.38 -12.43 -3.93
CA LEU A 115 -13.53 -12.11 -5.08
C LEU A 115 -13.22 -13.36 -5.92
N SER A 116 -12.92 -14.51 -5.29
CA SER A 116 -12.71 -15.75 -6.04
C SER A 116 -13.96 -16.23 -6.78
N LEU A 117 -15.14 -16.10 -6.16
CA LEU A 117 -16.42 -16.44 -6.80
C LEU A 117 -16.75 -15.53 -7.97
N LEU A 118 -16.51 -14.22 -7.83
CA LEU A 118 -16.70 -13.27 -8.93
C LEU A 118 -15.76 -13.58 -10.10
N LEU A 119 -14.50 -13.92 -9.82
CA LEU A 119 -13.54 -14.32 -10.86
C LEU A 119 -13.97 -15.61 -11.57
N SER A 120 -14.44 -16.64 -10.84
CA SER A 120 -14.93 -17.88 -11.46
C SER A 120 -16.20 -17.66 -12.30
N MET A 121 -17.11 -16.80 -11.84
CA MET A 121 -18.30 -16.43 -12.62
C MET A 121 -17.93 -15.67 -13.89
N MET A 122 -16.96 -14.75 -13.82
CA MET A 122 -16.49 -14.05 -15.01
C MET A 122 -15.82 -14.99 -16.01
N ILE A 123 -14.99 -15.94 -15.55
CA ILE A 123 -14.36 -16.94 -16.45
C ILE A 123 -15.42 -17.78 -17.17
N HIS A 124 -16.47 -18.24 -16.48
CA HIS A 124 -17.56 -19.00 -17.10
C HIS A 124 -18.42 -18.19 -18.10
N VAL A 125 -18.48 -16.86 -17.97
CA VAL A 125 -19.16 -15.99 -18.94
C VAL A 125 -18.30 -15.74 -20.19
N TYR A 126 -16.98 -15.83 -20.08
CA TYR A 126 -16.06 -15.61 -21.21
C TYR A 126 -15.69 -16.89 -21.99
N GLU A 127 -16.09 -18.08 -21.53
CA GLU A 127 -15.89 -19.37 -22.23
C GLU A 127 -17.16 -19.91 -22.93
N LEU A 128 -18.18 -19.08 -23.12
CA LEU A 128 -19.38 -19.34 -23.95
C LEU A 128 -19.38 -18.43 -25.19
#